data_AF-A0AAN7PN49-F1
#
_entry.id   AF-A0AAN7PN49-F1
#
_cell.length_a   1.000
_cell.length_b   1.000
_cell.length_c   1.000
_cell.angle_alpha   90.00
_cell.angle_beta   90.00
_cell.angle_gamma   90.00
#
_symmetry.space_group_name_H-M   'P 1'
#
loop_
_entity.id
_entity.type
_entity.pdbx_description
1 polymer ?
#
loop_
_entity_poly.entity_id
_entity_poly.type
_entity_poly.pdbx_seq_one_letter_code
_entity_poly.pdbx_strand_id
1 'polypeptide(L)'
;MQDEQEVGTIENENSRQEGSPVLTSSDSDSSEVQISKSTKKSRTKGFFRVWVEKPWKTDEKQAALLHFNTFLKKNKLPSIATLCKELPYIEELKNRSPTSVKSWLQNELVKKQGNFEPLSSIPRNIRRTRWTPALKRILNIVFADHLMLAHYRLYLNVYKLWRTIKSFKGLLQLL
;
A
#
# COMPACT_ATOMS: atom_id res chain seq x y z
N MET A 1 -11.47 -23.97 -63.36
CA MET A 1 -10.20 -23.27 -63.12
C MET A 1 -10.22 -22.87 -61.66
N GLN A 2 -10.02 -23.82 -60.73
CA GLN A 2 -8.69 -24.32 -60.28
C GLN A 2 -7.76 -23.15 -60.01
N ASP A 3 -7.52 -22.85 -58.73
CA ASP A 3 -6.18 -22.97 -58.15
C ASP A 3 -6.27 -23.09 -56.63
N GLU A 4 -5.78 -24.23 -56.16
CA GLU A 4 -5.47 -24.56 -54.77
C GLU A 4 -4.13 -23.91 -54.42
N GLN A 5 -3.97 -23.34 -53.23
CA GLN A 5 -2.63 -23.15 -52.64
C GLN A 5 -2.60 -23.49 -51.15
N GLU A 6 -1.47 -24.08 -50.80
CA GLU A 6 -1.27 -25.07 -49.74
C GLU A 6 -0.86 -24.50 -48.39
N VAL A 7 -1.21 -25.33 -47.40
CA VAL A 7 -0.65 -25.59 -46.08
C VAL A 7 0.84 -25.26 -45.90
N GLY A 8 1.18 -24.67 -44.74
CA GLY A 8 2.54 -24.65 -44.20
C GLY A 8 2.54 -24.67 -42.67
N THR A 9 2.56 -25.87 -42.09
CA THR A 9 2.86 -26.12 -40.67
C THR A 9 4.36 -26.32 -40.52
N ILE A 10 5.02 -25.57 -39.64
CA ILE A 10 6.40 -25.86 -39.21
C ILE A 10 6.39 -26.00 -37.69
N GLU A 11 6.44 -27.25 -37.25
CA GLU A 11 6.84 -27.64 -35.90
C GLU A 11 8.35 -27.45 -35.75
N ASN A 12 8.81 -26.91 -34.62
CA ASN A 12 10.22 -26.94 -34.28
C ASN A 12 10.38 -27.33 -32.81
N GLU A 13 10.57 -28.63 -32.59
CA GLU A 13 11.12 -29.21 -31.38
C GLU A 13 12.62 -28.90 -31.33
N ASN A 14 13.13 -28.35 -30.22
CA ASN A 14 14.54 -28.59 -29.90
C ASN A 14 14.79 -28.63 -28.39
N SER A 15 14.73 -29.86 -27.89
CA SER A 15 15.80 -30.58 -27.19
C SER A 15 16.48 -29.94 -25.98
N ARG A 16 16.29 -30.66 -24.87
CA ARG A 16 17.02 -30.64 -23.60
C ARG A 16 18.53 -30.86 -23.81
N GLN A 17 19.35 -30.20 -23.00
CA GLN A 17 20.59 -30.78 -22.51
C GLN A 17 20.72 -30.62 -20.99
N GLU A 18 20.86 -31.77 -20.35
CA GLU A 18 21.28 -31.96 -18.97
C GLU A 18 22.79 -31.76 -18.87
N GLY A 19 23.26 -31.19 -17.75
CA GLY A 19 24.67 -31.05 -17.41
C GLY A 19 24.87 -31.30 -15.93
N SER A 20 25.42 -32.47 -15.62
CA SER A 20 25.68 -33.04 -14.30
C SER A 20 26.81 -32.33 -13.49
N PRO A 21 26.94 -32.64 -12.19
CA PRO A 21 27.74 -31.88 -11.22
C PRO A 21 29.21 -32.32 -11.19
N VAL A 22 30.13 -31.38 -11.03
CA VAL A 22 31.55 -31.65 -10.75
C VAL A 22 31.78 -31.64 -9.24
N LEU A 23 32.17 -32.82 -8.74
CA LEU A 23 32.77 -33.04 -7.42
C LEU A 23 34.24 -32.60 -7.47
N THR A 24 34.66 -31.72 -6.56
CA THR A 24 36.07 -31.57 -6.20
C THR A 24 36.22 -31.73 -4.70
N SER A 25 36.76 -32.88 -4.32
CA SER A 25 37.42 -33.17 -3.05
C SER A 25 38.68 -32.32 -2.90
N SER A 26 38.81 -31.60 -1.79
CA SER A 26 40.11 -31.19 -1.27
C SER A 26 40.07 -31.31 0.24
N ASP A 27 40.82 -32.30 0.73
CA ASP A 27 41.23 -32.47 2.11
C ASP A 27 42.06 -31.26 2.53
N SER A 28 41.66 -30.59 3.60
CA SER A 28 42.56 -29.73 4.36
C SER A 28 42.16 -29.75 5.83
N ASP A 29 42.96 -30.51 6.55
CA ASP A 29 43.09 -30.61 8.00
C ASP A 29 43.43 -29.23 8.60
N SER A 30 42.64 -28.73 9.57
CA SER A 30 43.12 -27.92 10.71
C SER A 30 41.97 -27.30 11.54
N SER A 31 41.98 -27.63 12.83
CA SER A 31 41.51 -26.84 14.00
C SER A 31 40.05 -26.38 14.08
N GLU A 32 39.27 -27.21 14.77
CA GLU A 32 38.44 -26.87 15.94
C GLU A 32 38.15 -25.37 16.21
N VAL A 33 36.97 -24.90 15.76
CA VAL A 33 36.26 -23.78 16.40
C VAL A 33 34.78 -24.15 16.45
N GLN A 34 34.27 -24.34 17.66
CA GLN A 34 32.85 -24.60 17.95
C GLN A 34 32.00 -23.38 17.53
N ILE A 35 31.46 -23.43 16.31
CA ILE A 35 30.41 -22.50 15.87
C ILE A 35 29.10 -22.97 16.51
N SER A 36 28.67 -22.19 17.50
CA SER A 36 27.41 -22.35 18.21
C SER A 36 26.24 -22.54 17.24
N LYS A 37 25.53 -23.67 17.42
CA LYS A 37 24.34 -24.06 16.66
C LYS A 37 23.35 -22.89 16.66
N SER A 38 23.18 -22.28 15.49
CA SER A 38 22.18 -21.24 15.26
C SER A 38 20.82 -21.69 15.79
N THR A 39 20.31 -20.96 16.78
CA THR A 39 18.93 -21.11 17.24
C THR A 39 18.05 -20.75 16.06
N LYS A 40 17.35 -21.75 15.50
CA LYS A 40 16.28 -21.56 14.53
C LYS A 40 15.27 -20.61 15.15
N LYS A 41 15.38 -19.31 14.84
CA LYS A 41 14.33 -18.32 15.11
C LYS A 41 13.08 -18.82 14.41
N SER A 42 12.20 -19.44 15.21
CA SER A 42 10.81 -19.67 14.85
C SER A 42 10.24 -18.32 14.43
N ARG A 43 10.12 -18.10 13.11
CA ARG A 43 9.28 -17.03 12.59
C ARG A 43 7.88 -17.40 13.03
N THR A 44 7.42 -16.83 14.14
CA THR A 44 6.01 -16.66 14.41
C THR A 44 5.45 -16.01 13.14
N LYS A 45 4.80 -16.82 12.30
CA LYS A 45 3.99 -16.32 11.20
C LYS A 45 3.02 -15.37 11.87
N GLY A 46 3.30 -14.07 11.79
CA GLY A 46 2.35 -13.06 12.22
C GLY A 46 1.01 -13.44 11.61
N PHE A 47 -0.03 -13.45 12.44
CA PHE A 47 -1.39 -13.67 11.99
C PHE A 47 -1.77 -12.52 11.06
N PHE A 48 -1.29 -12.56 9.82
CA PHE A 48 -1.85 -11.81 8.72
C PHE A 48 -3.21 -12.45 8.48
N ARG A 49 -4.22 -11.98 9.20
CA ARG A 49 -5.60 -12.11 8.74
C ARG A 49 -5.64 -11.34 7.43
N VAL A 50 -5.40 -12.04 6.33
CA VAL A 50 -5.70 -11.53 5.00
C VAL A 50 -7.22 -11.41 4.99
N TRP A 51 -7.71 -10.25 5.43
CA TRP A 51 -9.09 -9.86 5.19
C TRP A 51 -9.21 -9.77 3.67
N VAL A 52 -9.74 -10.82 3.06
CA VAL A 52 -10.04 -10.83 1.64
C VAL A 52 -11.21 -9.88 1.47
N GLU A 53 -10.93 -8.64 1.09
CA GLU A 53 -11.98 -7.69 0.73
C GLU A 53 -12.81 -8.28 -0.40
N LYS A 54 -14.11 -8.44 -0.18
CA LYS A 54 -15.02 -8.97 -1.19
C LYS A 54 -15.03 -8.00 -2.37
N PRO A 55 -14.72 -8.45 -3.61
CA PRO A 55 -14.72 -7.57 -4.77
C PRO A 55 -16.12 -6.98 -4.99
N TRP A 56 -16.18 -5.74 -5.48
CA TRP A 56 -17.45 -5.07 -5.78
C TRP A 56 -18.09 -5.68 -7.02
N LYS A 57 -19.31 -6.22 -6.86
CA LYS A 57 -20.13 -6.73 -7.96
C LYS A 57 -20.67 -5.58 -8.80
N THR A 58 -21.07 -5.88 -10.04
CA THR A 58 -21.65 -4.89 -10.94
C THR A 58 -22.93 -4.28 -10.37
N ASP A 59 -23.82 -5.12 -9.84
CA ASP A 59 -25.10 -4.70 -9.28
C ASP A 59 -24.91 -3.79 -8.05
N GLU A 60 -23.96 -4.13 -7.17
CA GLU A 60 -23.60 -3.30 -6.02
C GLU A 60 -23.11 -1.91 -6.45
N LYS A 61 -22.28 -1.83 -7.50
CA LYS A 61 -21.79 -0.55 -8.03
C LYS A 61 -22.93 0.27 -8.60
N GLN A 62 -23.83 -0.34 -9.36
CA GLN A 62 -24.98 0.33 -9.94
C GLN A 62 -25.92 0.86 -8.85
N ALA A 63 -26.27 0.04 -7.86
CA ALA A 63 -27.08 0.45 -6.71
C ALA A 63 -26.44 1.61 -5.94
N ALA A 64 -25.12 1.55 -5.67
CA ALA A 64 -24.41 2.63 -5.01
C ALA A 64 -24.41 3.93 -5.82
N LEU A 65 -24.23 3.85 -7.14
CA LEU A 65 -24.29 5.03 -8.01
C LEU A 65 -25.69 5.61 -8.08
N LEU A 66 -26.73 4.78 -8.13
CA LEU A 66 -28.12 5.24 -8.18
C LEU A 66 -28.52 5.95 -6.88
N HIS A 67 -28.30 5.31 -5.72
CA HIS A 67 -28.70 5.86 -4.43
C HIS A 67 -27.88 7.09 -4.03
N PHE A 68 -26.56 7.08 -4.25
CA PHE A 68 -25.67 8.16 -3.80
C PHE A 68 -25.31 9.17 -4.90
N ASN A 69 -25.99 9.15 -6.06
CA ASN A 69 -25.69 10.03 -7.19
C ASN A 69 -25.76 11.51 -6.80
N THR A 70 -26.72 11.87 -5.96
CA THR A 70 -26.96 13.25 -5.51
C THR A 70 -25.77 13.80 -4.72
N PHE A 71 -25.12 12.96 -3.91
CA PHE A 71 -23.89 13.31 -3.18
C PHE A 71 -22.72 13.48 -4.15
N LEU A 72 -22.55 12.53 -5.08
CA LEU A 72 -21.48 12.57 -6.08
C LEU A 72 -21.58 13.82 -6.97
N LYS A 73 -22.78 14.18 -7.43
CA LYS A 73 -23.03 15.41 -8.22
C LYS A 73 -22.68 16.69 -7.47
N LYS A 74 -22.83 16.69 -6.15
CA LYS A 74 -22.50 17.83 -5.27
C LYS A 74 -21.02 17.85 -4.86
N ASN A 75 -20.19 16.96 -5.39
CA ASN A 75 -18.80 16.78 -4.96
C ASN A 75 -18.67 16.56 -3.44
N LYS A 76 -19.62 15.85 -2.83
CA LYS A 76 -19.67 15.59 -1.38
C LYS A 76 -19.79 14.09 -1.11
N LEU A 77 -19.32 13.69 0.07
CA LEU A 77 -19.50 12.32 0.58
C LEU A 77 -20.63 12.27 1.60
N PRO A 78 -21.45 11.21 1.60
CA PRO A 78 -22.42 11.00 2.67
C PRO A 78 -21.70 10.76 4.01
N SER A 79 -22.36 11.18 5.10
CA SER A 79 -21.87 10.91 6.44
C SER A 79 -21.98 9.41 6.77
N ILE A 80 -21.18 8.92 7.72
CA ILE A 80 -21.28 7.51 8.15
C ILE A 80 -22.67 7.25 8.75
N ALA A 81 -23.23 8.20 9.50
CA ALA A 81 -24.57 8.08 10.07
C ALA A 81 -25.66 7.95 8.97
N THR A 82 -25.52 8.69 7.87
CA THR A 82 -26.40 8.58 6.70
C THR A 82 -26.30 7.17 6.09
N LEU A 83 -25.09 6.68 5.88
CA LEU A 83 -24.86 5.34 5.31
C LEU A 83 -25.43 4.23 6.22
N CYS A 84 -25.24 4.31 7.53
CA CYS A 84 -25.80 3.33 8.46
C CYS A 84 -27.34 3.28 8.41
N LYS A 85 -27.98 4.42 8.13
CA LYS A 85 -29.44 4.49 7.98
C LYS A 85 -29.92 3.95 6.64
N GLU A 86 -29.24 4.28 5.55
CA GLU A 86 -29.73 3.97 4.20
C GLU A 86 -29.38 2.56 3.73
N LEU A 87 -28.20 2.04 4.09
CA LEU A 87 -27.70 0.75 3.57
C LEU A 87 -28.58 -0.47 3.86
N PRO A 88 -29.24 -0.62 5.03
CA PRO A 88 -30.13 -1.75 5.28
C PRO A 88 -31.31 -1.84 4.31
N TYR A 89 -31.70 -0.72 3.71
CA TYR A 89 -32.83 -0.64 2.76
C TYR A 89 -32.43 -0.85 1.30
N ILE A 90 -31.13 -0.98 1.02
CA ILE A 90 -30.60 -1.22 -0.33
C ILE A 90 -30.18 -2.68 -0.40
N GLU A 91 -30.96 -3.49 -1.11
CA GLU A 91 -30.83 -4.95 -1.08
C GLU A 91 -29.44 -5.43 -1.52
N GLU A 92 -28.85 -4.79 -2.53
CA GLU A 92 -27.54 -5.12 -3.07
C GLU A 92 -26.41 -4.74 -2.10
N LEU A 93 -26.61 -3.69 -1.30
CA LEU A 93 -25.59 -3.13 -0.42
C LEU A 93 -25.75 -3.50 1.06
N LYS A 94 -26.83 -4.20 1.45
CA LYS A 94 -27.11 -4.57 2.86
C LYS A 94 -25.98 -5.32 3.56
N ASN A 95 -25.18 -6.06 2.77
CA ASN A 95 -24.06 -6.85 3.27
C ASN A 95 -22.73 -6.08 3.32
N ARG A 96 -22.70 -4.81 2.88
CA ARG A 96 -21.50 -3.98 2.86
C ARG A 96 -21.43 -3.13 4.12
N SER A 97 -20.22 -2.95 4.64
CA SER A 97 -20.03 -2.05 5.77
C SER A 97 -20.14 -0.59 5.30
N PRO A 98 -20.70 0.32 6.13
CA PRO A 98 -20.76 1.75 5.83
C PRO A 98 -19.40 2.34 5.43
N THR A 99 -18.34 1.93 6.12
CA THR A 99 -16.96 2.37 5.82
C THR A 99 -16.49 1.92 4.44
N SER A 100 -16.81 0.68 4.04
CA SER A 100 -16.46 0.14 2.72
C SER A 100 -17.16 0.93 1.60
N VAL A 101 -18.46 1.21 1.78
CA VAL A 101 -19.24 2.01 0.82
C VAL A 101 -18.72 3.44 0.74
N LYS A 102 -18.41 4.07 1.88
CA LYS A 102 -17.83 5.42 1.91
C LYS A 102 -16.49 5.50 1.17
N SER A 103 -15.60 4.54 1.42
CA SER A 103 -14.29 4.44 0.75
C SER A 103 -14.46 4.28 -0.76
N TRP A 104 -15.40 3.44 -1.17
CA TRP A 104 -15.71 3.25 -2.59
C TRP A 104 -16.25 4.52 -3.25
N LEU A 105 -17.22 5.20 -2.62
CA LEU A 105 -17.75 6.47 -3.11
C LEU A 105 -16.69 7.57 -3.20
N GLN A 106 -15.75 7.60 -2.26
CA GLN A 106 -14.61 8.52 -2.30
C GLN A 106 -13.73 8.26 -3.51
N ASN A 107 -13.42 7.00 -3.81
CA ASN A 107 -12.66 6.63 -5.01
C ASN A 107 -13.41 7.02 -6.29
N GLU A 108 -14.73 6.82 -6.34
CA GLU A 108 -15.55 7.26 -7.48
C GLU A 108 -15.57 8.78 -7.64
N LEU A 109 -15.59 9.53 -6.55
CA LEU A 109 -15.47 11.00 -6.59
C LEU A 109 -14.13 11.44 -7.17
N VAL A 110 -13.03 10.84 -6.72
CA VAL A 110 -11.69 11.14 -7.23
C VAL A 110 -11.59 10.79 -8.72
N LYS A 111 -12.17 9.66 -9.16
CA LYS A 111 -12.22 9.29 -10.59
C LYS A 111 -13.01 10.28 -11.43
N LYS A 112 -14.09 10.86 -10.90
CA LYS A 112 -14.88 11.88 -11.62
C LYS A 112 -14.19 13.24 -11.66
N GLN A 113 -13.44 13.59 -10.62
CA GLN A 113 -12.75 14.88 -10.51
C GLN A 113 -11.43 14.92 -11.28
N GLY A 114 -10.72 13.79 -11.35
CA GLY A 114 -9.56 13.68 -12.20
C GLY A 114 -9.98 13.39 -13.63
N ASN A 115 -9.35 14.07 -14.58
CA ASN A 115 -9.01 13.49 -15.88
C ASN A 115 -8.04 12.30 -15.66
N PHE A 116 -8.43 11.34 -14.83
CA PHE A 116 -7.76 10.06 -14.72
C PHE A 116 -8.07 9.35 -16.02
N GLU A 117 -7.22 9.61 -17.02
CA GLU A 117 -7.00 8.72 -18.14
C GLU A 117 -7.06 7.29 -17.58
N PRO A 118 -8.04 6.48 -18.02
CA PRO A 118 -8.21 5.16 -17.47
C PRO A 118 -6.86 4.46 -17.58
N LEU A 119 -6.38 3.87 -16.49
CA LEU A 119 -5.10 3.14 -16.39
C LEU A 119 -4.92 2.05 -17.48
N SER A 120 -5.93 1.80 -18.32
CA SER A 120 -5.80 1.09 -19.59
C SER A 120 -4.80 1.71 -20.57
N SER A 121 -4.54 3.03 -20.52
CA SER A 121 -3.52 3.69 -21.36
C SER A 121 -2.12 3.66 -20.73
N ILE A 122 -2.01 3.35 -19.44
CA ILE A 122 -0.72 3.13 -18.78
C ILE A 122 -0.26 1.72 -19.14
N PRO A 123 0.90 1.54 -19.81
CA PRO A 123 1.37 0.22 -20.19
C PRO A 123 1.40 -0.68 -18.95
N ARG A 124 0.69 -1.82 -19.01
CA ARG A 124 0.58 -2.81 -17.92
C ARG A 124 1.94 -3.36 -17.45
N ASN A 125 3.02 -2.98 -18.13
CA ASN A 125 4.39 -3.30 -17.83
C ASN A 125 5.13 -2.24 -17.00
N ILE A 126 4.44 -1.26 -16.41
CA ILE A 126 5.00 -0.55 -15.24
C ILE A 126 4.96 -1.52 -14.06
N ARG A 127 5.93 -2.44 -14.05
CA ARG A 127 6.24 -3.25 -12.87
C ARG A 127 6.40 -2.27 -11.73
N ARG A 128 5.55 -2.37 -10.70
CA ARG A 128 5.61 -1.56 -9.47
C ARG A 128 7.06 -1.20 -9.19
N THR A 129 7.40 0.08 -9.30
CA THR A 129 8.78 0.54 -9.19
C THR A 129 9.34 0.03 -7.87
N ARG A 130 10.29 -0.91 -7.92
CA ARG A 130 10.90 -1.42 -6.70
C ARG A 130 11.60 -0.25 -6.02
N TRP A 131 11.42 -0.14 -4.70
CA TRP A 131 12.16 0.82 -3.89
C TRP A 131 13.66 0.60 -4.06
N THR A 132 14.30 1.45 -4.87
CA THR A 132 15.75 1.43 -5.02
C THR A 132 16.39 1.93 -3.72
N PRO A 133 17.63 1.51 -3.41
CA PRO A 133 18.35 2.04 -2.25
C PRO A 133 18.45 3.57 -2.25
N ALA A 134 18.58 4.19 -3.42
CA ALA A 134 18.59 5.65 -3.58
C ALA A 134 17.29 6.30 -3.12
N LEU A 135 16.13 5.79 -3.57
CA LEU A 135 14.82 6.28 -3.15
C LEU A 135 14.61 6.11 -1.63
N LYS A 136 15.08 5.01 -1.06
CA LYS A 136 15.03 4.80 0.40
C LYS A 136 15.88 5.82 1.16
N ARG A 137 17.08 6.16 0.66
CA ARG A 137 17.91 7.20 1.27
C ARG A 137 17.24 8.57 1.23
N ILE A 138 16.69 8.96 0.07
CA ILE A 138 15.96 10.22 -0.06
C ILE A 138 14.79 10.28 0.92
N LEU A 139 14.00 9.20 0.98
CA LEU A 139 12.88 9.10 1.90
C LEU A 139 13.34 9.25 3.37
N ASN A 140 14.43 8.58 3.75
CA ASN A 140 14.99 8.69 5.10
C ASN A 140 15.48 10.10 5.43
N ILE A 141 16.08 10.81 4.46
CA ILE A 141 16.50 12.21 4.65
C ILE A 141 15.27 13.09 4.91
N VAL A 142 14.22 12.97 4.08
CA VAL A 142 12.98 13.73 4.24
C VAL A 142 12.32 13.45 5.59
N PHE A 143 12.28 12.19 6.02
CA PHE A 143 11.76 11.85 7.34
C PHE A 143 12.62 12.39 8.49
N ALA A 144 13.95 12.32 8.37
CA ALA A 144 14.86 12.87 9.36
C ALA A 144 14.69 14.38 9.51
N ASP A 145 14.59 15.11 8.39
CA ASP A 145 14.35 16.55 8.38
C ASP A 145 13.02 16.90 9.06
N HIS A 146 11.96 16.17 8.76
CA HIS A 146 10.66 16.36 9.40
C HIS A 146 10.69 16.09 10.91
N LEU A 147 11.38 15.04 11.35
CA LEU A 147 11.54 14.71 12.76
C LEU A 147 12.38 15.77 13.50
N MET A 148 13.47 16.23 12.89
CA MET A 148 14.31 17.29 13.43
C MET A 148 13.53 18.60 13.59
N LEU A 149 12.75 18.98 12.58
CA LEU A 149 11.87 20.15 12.66
C LEU A 149 10.81 20.02 13.76
N ALA A 150 10.22 18.83 13.93
CA ALA A 150 9.25 18.57 14.99
C ALA A 150 9.89 18.69 16.38
N HIS A 151 11.07 18.11 16.57
CA HIS A 151 11.84 18.20 17.82
C HIS A 151 12.23 19.65 18.15
N TYR A 152 12.70 20.41 17.15
CA TYR A 152 13.06 21.81 17.32
C TYR A 152 11.86 22.67 17.75
N ARG A 153 10.67 22.44 17.16
CA ARG A 153 9.44 23.13 17.56
C ARG A 153 9.03 22.81 19.01
N LEU A 154 9.14 21.55 19.43
CA LEU A 154 8.89 21.14 20.81
C LEU A 154 9.86 21.83 21.77
N TYR A 155 11.16 21.84 21.43
CA TYR A 155 12.19 22.51 22.22
C TYR A 155 11.89 24.00 22.41
N LEU A 156 11.54 24.72 21.33
CA LEU A 156 11.18 26.14 21.40
C LEU A 156 9.96 26.39 22.31
N ASN A 157 8.95 25.53 22.25
CA ASN A 157 7.76 25.66 23.09
C ASN A 157 8.08 25.44 24.58
N VAL A 158 8.88 24.42 24.90
CA VAL A 158 9.35 24.16 26.28
C VAL A 158 10.20 25.33 26.79
N TYR A 159 11.12 25.83 25.97
CA TYR A 159 11.98 26.96 26.34
C TYR A 159 11.17 28.23 26.60
N LYS A 160 10.18 28.54 25.76
CA LYS A 160 9.27 29.68 25.97
C LYS A 160 8.51 29.54 27.29
N LEU A 161 7.97 28.37 27.60
CA LEU A 161 7.25 28.11 28.85
C LEU A 161 8.18 28.23 30.07
N TRP A 162 9.40 27.70 29.99
CA TRP A 162 10.37 27.84 31.06
C TRP A 162 10.74 29.31 31.32
N ARG A 163 10.91 30.10 30.24
CA ARG A 163 11.21 31.53 30.33
C ARG A 163 10.06 32.32 30.98
N THR A 164 8.80 32.03 30.64
CA THR A 164 7.66 32.72 31.27
C THR A 164 7.58 32.38 32.75
N ILE A 165 7.70 31.11 33.14
CA ILE A 165 7.71 30.70 34.55
C ILE A 165 8.83 31.39 35.34
N LYS A 166 10.03 31.49 34.77
CA LYS A 166 11.16 32.18 35.40
C LYS A 166 10.87 33.67 35.60
N SER A 167 10.25 34.33 34.62
CA SER A 167 9.85 35.74 34.72
C SER A 167 8.80 35.96 35.82
N PHE A 168 7.82 35.05 35.96
CA PHE A 168 6.81 35.13 37.01
C PHE A 168 7.40 34.96 38.42
N LYS A 169 8.37 34.05 38.60
CA LYS A 169 9.07 33.89 39.88
C LYS A 169 9.83 35.16 40.30
N GLY A 170 10.45 35.87 39.36
CA GLY A 170 11.13 37.13 39.66
C GLY A 170 10.16 38.24 40.08
N LEU A 171 8.98 38.31 39.46
CA LEU A 171 7.92 39.26 39.84
C LEU A 171 7.36 38.99 41.24
N LEU A 172 7.19 37.72 41.62
CA LEU A 172 6.72 37.33 42.95
C LEU A 172 7.71 37.64 44.08
N GLN A 173 8.99 37.83 43.80
CA GLN A 173 9.99 38.23 44.81
C GLN A 173 10.02 39.74 45.08
N LEU A 174 9.33 40.54 44.26
CA LEU A 174 9.25 42.00 44.39
C LEU A 174 7.95 42.49 45.04
N LEU A 175 7.00 41.58 45.28
CA LEU A 175 5.75 41.80 46.02
C LEU A 175 5.92 41.32 47.46
#